data_AF-A0A3C1ZBI3-F1
#
_entry.id   AF-A0A3C1ZBI3-F1
#
_cell.length_a   1.000
_cell.length_b   1.000
_cell.length_c   1.000
_cell.angle_alpha   90.00
_cell.angle_beta   90.00
_cell.angle_gamma   90.00
#
_symmetry.space_group_name_H-M   'P 1'
#
loop_
_entity.id
_entity.type
_entity.pdbx_description
1 polymer ?
#
loop_
_entity_poly.entity_id
_entity_poly.type
_entity_poly.pdbx_seq_one_letter_code
_entity_poly.pdbx_strand_id
1 'polypeptide(L)'
;MTRCVNSNLTIVTHIPSIRLIISLRIESTLFDTRRSLSRGTGGAPRGYVLADATDYFGEPYTGEERDCYVALWPDYYTTWSQPDVPVPFAERFLWARDHDRALFNELSQLVVKTSHPYDLNPDRLSAYVSGNINITKEIGDHVSVSFLANNFWNSMARIKSSQTGLRTTIYNAGYIPPFYYGLSLRVKL
;
A
#
# COMPACT_ATOMS: atom_id res chain seq x y z
N MET A 1 2.26 8.94 -3.15
CA MET A 1 0.92 9.54 -2.87
C MET A 1 0.00 8.47 -2.33
N THR A 2 -0.67 8.73 -1.21
CA THR A 2 -1.59 7.78 -0.57
C THR A 2 -2.98 8.41 -0.44
N ARG A 3 -4.03 7.64 -0.76
CA ARG A 3 -5.44 8.06 -0.60
C ARG A 3 -6.21 6.90 0.03
N CYS A 4 -6.86 7.17 1.15
CA CYS A 4 -7.62 6.18 1.90
C CYS A 4 -9.01 6.71 2.28
N VAL A 5 -10.05 5.88 2.16
CA VAL A 5 -11.41 6.19 2.60
C VAL A 5 -11.89 5.07 3.53
N ASN A 6 -12.09 5.43 4.79
CA ASN A 6 -12.58 4.53 5.84
C ASN A 6 -13.99 4.95 6.28
N SER A 7 -14.81 3.97 6.64
CA SER A 7 -16.15 4.19 7.18
C SER A 7 -16.40 3.28 8.38
N ASN A 8 -17.01 3.84 9.42
CA ASN A 8 -17.44 3.13 10.62
C ASN A 8 -18.93 3.38 10.85
N LEU A 9 -19.70 2.31 10.99
CA LEU A 9 -21.13 2.35 11.32
C LEU A 9 -21.35 1.57 12.60
N THR A 10 -21.93 2.22 13.61
CA THR A 10 -22.33 1.55 14.85
C THR A 10 -23.85 1.68 15.02
N ILE A 11 -24.53 0.54 15.17
CA ILE A 11 -25.96 0.44 15.42
C ILE A 11 -26.13 -0.18 16.79
N VAL A 12 -26.82 0.53 17.69
CA VAL A 12 -27.19 0.01 19.01
C VAL A 12 -28.69 0.05 19.14
N THR A 13 -29.28 -1.06 19.56
CA THR A 13 -30.72 -1.18 19.78
C THR A 13 -30.96 -1.79 21.15
N HIS A 14 -31.82 -1.12 21.91
CA HIS A 14 -32.34 -1.62 23.17
C HIS A 14 -33.81 -2.00 22.97
N ILE A 15 -34.16 -3.24 23.27
CA ILE A 15 -35.52 -3.78 23.17
C ILE A 15 -35.99 -4.11 24.60
N PRO A 16 -36.63 -3.16 25.31
CA PRO A 16 -36.96 -3.33 26.73
C PRO A 16 -37.91 -4.49 27.01
N SER A 17 -38.88 -4.73 26.11
CA SER A 17 -39.92 -5.76 26.30
C SER A 17 -39.35 -7.17 26.47
N ILE A 18 -38.19 -7.44 25.87
CA ILE A 18 -37.47 -8.71 25.98
C ILE A 18 -36.12 -8.56 26.68
N ARG A 19 -35.85 -7.39 27.29
CA ARG A 19 -34.60 -7.04 27.98
C ARG A 19 -33.34 -7.41 27.17
N LEU A 20 -33.31 -6.98 25.91
CA LEU A 20 -32.25 -7.30 24.96
C LEU A 20 -31.55 -6.03 24.47
N ILE A 21 -30.23 -6.03 24.53
CA ILE A 21 -29.35 -5.02 23.94
C ILE A 21 -28.59 -5.67 22.80
N ILE A 22 -28.65 -5.08 21.62
CA ILE A 22 -27.85 -5.50 20.46
C ILE A 22 -27.00 -4.32 20.05
N SER A 23 -25.70 -4.55 19.90
CA SER A 23 -24.74 -3.61 19.34
C SER A 23 -24.06 -4.27 18.15
N LEU A 24 -24.09 -3.60 17.01
CA LEU A 24 -23.41 -4.00 15.79
C LEU A 24 -22.50 -2.87 15.36
N ARG A 25 -21.21 -3.15 15.19
CA ARG A 25 -20.23 -2.24 14.61
C ARG A 25 -19.72 -2.82 13.30
N ILE A 26 -19.70 -2.01 12.26
CA ILE A 26 -19.18 -2.32 10.94
C ILE A 26 -18.05 -1.34 10.66
N GLU A 27 -16.87 -1.86 10.38
CA GLU A 27 -15.68 -1.09 10.00
C GLU A 27 -15.30 -1.47 8.58
N SER A 28 -15.17 -0.49 7.68
CA SER A 28 -14.82 -0.74 6.29
C SER A 28 -13.78 0.23 5.78
N THR A 29 -12.91 -0.26 4.91
CA THR A 29 -12.03 0.53 4.06
C THR A 29 -12.50 0.33 2.64
N LEU A 30 -13.02 1.40 2.03
CA LEU A 30 -13.60 1.36 0.70
C LEU A 30 -12.55 1.54 -0.40
N PHE A 31 -11.48 2.28 -0.08
CA PHE A 31 -10.41 2.61 -1.00
C PHE A 31 -9.12 2.80 -0.22
N ASP A 32 -8.06 2.06 -0.56
CA ASP A 32 -6.67 2.39 -0.18
C ASP A 32 -5.83 2.29 -1.46
N THR A 33 -5.32 3.44 -1.90
CA THR A 33 -4.41 3.52 -3.04
C THR A 33 -3.12 4.16 -2.61
N ARG A 34 -2.01 3.50 -2.93
CA ARG A 34 -0.65 3.99 -2.74
C ARG A 34 0.06 4.00 -4.07
N ARG A 35 0.95 4.96 -4.23
CA ARG A 35 1.76 5.05 -5.43
C ARG A 35 3.10 5.70 -5.17
N SER A 36 4.15 5.01 -5.61
CA SER A 36 5.50 5.56 -5.74
C SER A 36 5.60 6.35 -7.04
N LEU A 37 6.12 7.57 -6.95
CA LEU A 37 6.34 8.44 -8.11
C LEU A 37 7.80 8.88 -8.08
N SER A 38 8.46 8.87 -9.23
CA SER A 38 9.75 9.52 -9.41
C SER A 38 9.54 10.90 -10.02
N ARG A 39 9.63 11.94 -9.18
CA ARG A 39 9.57 13.34 -9.62
C ARG A 39 10.75 14.10 -9.05
N GLY A 40 11.36 14.94 -9.88
CA GLY A 40 12.40 15.88 -9.51
C GLY A 40 11.83 17.17 -8.93
N THR A 41 12.72 18.11 -8.65
CA THR A 41 12.39 19.45 -8.17
C THR A 41 11.42 20.14 -9.12
N GLY A 42 10.37 20.77 -8.60
CA GLY A 42 9.34 21.44 -9.42
C GLY A 42 8.37 20.49 -10.14
N GLY A 43 8.42 19.18 -9.87
CA GLY A 43 7.47 18.21 -10.45
C GLY A 43 7.89 17.65 -11.81
N ALA A 44 9.09 18.01 -12.30
CA ALA A 44 9.64 17.45 -13.53
C ALA A 44 9.84 15.92 -13.43
N PRO A 45 9.66 15.17 -14.51
CA PRO A 45 10.05 13.76 -14.58
C PRO A 45 11.54 13.60 -14.22
N ARG A 46 11.87 12.67 -13.33
CA ARG A 46 13.26 12.29 -13.01
C ARG A 46 13.64 10.93 -13.56
N GLY A 47 12.65 10.08 -13.83
CA GLY A 47 12.85 8.75 -14.38
C GLY A 47 12.71 8.72 -15.89
N TYR A 48 13.33 7.73 -16.51
CA TYR A 48 13.18 7.40 -17.93
C TYR A 48 12.63 5.99 -18.06
N VAL A 49 11.57 5.83 -18.85
CA VAL A 49 10.92 4.57 -19.17
C VAL A 49 11.81 3.78 -20.12
N LEU A 50 12.10 2.54 -19.77
CA LEU A 50 12.94 1.64 -20.55
C LEU A 50 12.07 0.63 -21.29
N ALA A 51 12.51 0.23 -22.50
CA ALA A 51 11.87 -0.87 -23.23
C ALA A 51 12.18 -2.21 -22.56
N ASP A 52 13.44 -2.44 -22.18
CA ASP A 52 13.90 -3.63 -21.46
C ASP A 52 14.69 -3.30 -20.19
N ALA A 53 14.76 -4.27 -19.27
CA ALA A 53 15.49 -4.14 -18.01
C ALA A 53 17.00 -3.89 -18.20
N THR A 54 17.55 -4.30 -19.35
CA THR A 54 18.96 -4.11 -19.71
C THR A 54 19.26 -2.72 -20.25
N ASP A 55 18.23 -1.95 -20.64
CA ASP A 55 18.42 -0.63 -21.21
C ASP A 55 18.79 0.42 -20.16
N TYR A 56 19.18 1.58 -20.66
CA TYR A 56 19.55 2.76 -19.87
C TYR A 56 18.89 4.04 -20.34
N PHE A 57 18.27 4.02 -21.53
CA PHE A 57 17.73 5.19 -22.22
C PHE A 57 16.27 4.96 -22.60
N GLY A 58 15.50 6.05 -22.60
CA GLY A 58 14.14 6.07 -23.12
C GLY A 58 13.43 7.38 -22.79
N GLU A 59 12.10 7.36 -22.78
CA GLU A 59 11.30 8.57 -22.64
C GLU A 59 11.09 8.96 -21.18
N PRO A 60 10.96 10.25 -20.85
CA PRO A 60 10.69 10.69 -19.48
C PRO A 60 9.41 10.07 -18.89
N TYR A 61 9.52 9.48 -17.71
CA TYR A 61 8.41 8.85 -17.00
C TYR A 61 7.42 9.92 -16.49
N THR A 62 6.25 9.97 -17.11
CA THR A 62 5.19 10.93 -16.75
C THR A 62 4.39 10.49 -15.54
N GLY A 63 4.44 9.19 -15.23
CA GLY A 63 3.58 8.60 -14.23
C GLY A 63 2.24 8.14 -14.82
N GLU A 64 2.11 7.98 -16.12
CA GLU A 64 0.92 7.33 -16.70
C GLU A 64 1.20 5.90 -17.13
N GLU A 65 2.47 5.64 -17.44
CA GLU A 65 3.00 4.38 -17.88
C GLU A 65 2.82 3.31 -16.79
N ARG A 66 2.58 2.08 -17.23
CA ARG A 66 2.33 0.90 -16.39
C ARG A 66 3.21 -0.23 -16.88
N ASP A 67 3.58 -1.10 -15.94
CA ASP A 67 4.33 -2.33 -16.25
C ASP A 67 5.61 -2.03 -17.05
N CYS A 68 6.36 -1.03 -16.60
CA CYS A 68 7.57 -0.56 -17.26
C CYS A 68 8.74 -0.43 -16.29
N TYR A 69 9.95 -0.65 -16.80
CA TYR A 69 11.16 -0.37 -16.05
C TYR A 69 11.46 1.13 -16.12
N VAL A 70 11.94 1.69 -15.01
CA VAL A 70 12.33 3.10 -14.96
C VAL A 70 13.76 3.22 -14.46
N ALA A 71 14.59 3.92 -15.24
CA ALA A 71 15.94 4.32 -14.85
C ALA A 71 15.95 5.72 -14.25
N LEU A 72 16.75 5.90 -13.20
CA LEU A 72 17.07 7.19 -12.61
C LEU A 72 18.52 7.51 -12.89
N TRP A 73 18.73 8.64 -13.55
CA TRP A 73 20.06 9.19 -13.77
C TRP A 73 20.42 10.12 -12.60
N PRO A 74 21.65 10.06 -12.09
CA PRO A 74 22.19 11.13 -11.26
C PRO A 74 22.14 12.45 -12.02
N ASP A 75 22.03 13.57 -11.29
CA ASP A 75 22.12 14.90 -11.92
C ASP A 75 23.60 15.18 -12.30
N TYR A 76 24.52 14.79 -11.41
CA TYR A 76 25.96 14.98 -11.54
C TYR A 76 26.73 13.76 -11.00
N TYR A 77 27.99 13.63 -11.44
CA TYR A 77 28.98 12.74 -10.83
C TYR A 77 30.31 13.46 -10.68
N THR A 78 31.19 12.96 -9.82
CA THR A 78 32.56 13.46 -9.65
C THR A 78 33.56 12.34 -9.89
N THR A 79 34.82 12.69 -10.11
CA THR A 79 35.90 11.73 -10.35
C THR A 79 36.92 11.82 -9.23
N TRP A 80 37.67 10.74 -8.99
CA TRP A 80 38.72 10.74 -7.96
C TRP A 80 39.83 11.77 -8.21
N SER A 81 40.10 12.09 -9.48
CA SER A 81 41.09 13.10 -9.86
C SER A 81 40.59 14.53 -9.61
N GLN A 82 39.27 14.75 -9.66
CA GLN A 82 38.64 16.05 -9.45
C GLN A 82 37.35 15.88 -8.64
N PRO A 83 37.45 15.63 -7.32
CA PRO A 83 36.29 15.33 -6.48
C PRO A 83 35.39 16.55 -6.27
N ASP A 84 35.95 17.77 -6.36
CA ASP A 84 35.23 19.04 -6.12
C ASP A 84 34.52 19.58 -7.37
N VAL A 85 34.67 18.92 -8.53
CA VAL A 85 34.13 19.38 -9.81
C VAL A 85 32.96 18.47 -10.22
N PRO A 86 31.70 18.91 -10.03
CA PRO A 86 30.54 18.15 -10.48
C PRO A 86 30.43 18.18 -12.00
N VAL A 87 30.34 17.01 -12.61
CA VAL A 87 30.19 16.84 -14.06
C VAL A 87 28.74 16.47 -14.38
N PRO A 88 28.05 17.17 -15.31
CA PRO A 88 26.69 16.82 -15.72
C PRO A 88 26.63 15.38 -16.24
N PHE A 89 25.83 14.55 -15.60
CA PHE A 89 25.82 13.11 -15.88
C PHE A 89 25.18 12.81 -17.25
N ALA A 90 24.02 13.39 -17.54
CA ALA A 90 23.24 13.06 -18.74
C ALA A 90 24.01 13.29 -20.04
N GLU A 91 24.65 14.46 -20.20
CA GLU A 91 25.43 14.80 -21.40
C GLU A 91 26.63 13.87 -21.58
N ARG A 92 27.36 13.60 -20.50
CA ARG A 92 28.52 12.69 -20.53
C ARG A 92 28.12 11.26 -20.82
N PHE A 93 27.02 10.79 -20.23
CA PHE A 93 26.53 9.43 -20.42
C PHE A 93 26.08 9.18 -21.85
N LEU A 94 25.36 10.14 -22.47
CA LEU A 94 24.98 10.09 -23.88
C LEU A 94 26.20 10.11 -24.80
N TRP A 95 27.19 10.96 -24.52
CA TRP A 95 28.43 11.01 -25.30
C TRP A 95 29.23 9.71 -25.21
N ALA A 96 29.38 9.16 -23.99
CA ALA A 96 30.15 7.95 -23.73
C ALA A 96 29.59 6.72 -24.48
N ARG A 97 28.27 6.63 -24.63
CA ARG A 97 27.60 5.55 -25.38
C ARG A 97 28.23 5.31 -26.76
N ASP A 98 28.56 6.39 -27.46
CA ASP A 98 29.01 6.35 -28.86
C ASP A 98 30.53 6.50 -29.01
N HIS A 99 31.23 7.02 -27.99
CA HIS A 99 32.65 7.40 -28.09
C HIS A 99 33.58 6.67 -27.11
N ASP A 100 33.10 6.21 -25.96
CA ASP A 100 33.93 5.57 -24.93
C ASP A 100 33.15 4.48 -24.18
N ARG A 101 33.42 3.23 -24.57
CA ARG A 101 32.77 2.06 -23.98
C ARG A 101 33.13 1.84 -22.51
N ALA A 102 34.37 2.16 -22.10
CA ALA A 102 34.82 1.94 -20.73
C ALA A 102 34.12 2.92 -19.79
N LEU A 103 34.13 4.20 -20.15
CA LEU A 103 33.42 5.24 -19.40
C LEU A 103 31.91 4.98 -19.36
N PHE A 104 31.32 4.54 -20.47
CA PHE A 104 29.89 4.18 -20.50
C PHE A 104 29.57 3.09 -19.48
N ASN A 105 30.39 2.04 -19.39
CA ASN A 105 30.18 0.96 -18.44
C ASN A 105 30.30 1.43 -16.99
N GLU A 106 31.25 2.30 -16.67
CA GLU A 106 31.39 2.89 -15.32
C GLU A 106 30.19 3.75 -14.95
N LEU A 107 29.79 4.67 -15.84
CA LEU A 107 28.64 5.54 -15.62
C LEU A 107 27.32 4.76 -15.51
N SER A 108 27.20 3.64 -16.25
CA SER A 108 26.03 2.78 -16.20
C SER A 108 25.78 2.16 -14.80
N GLN A 109 26.84 2.01 -13.99
CA GLN A 109 26.73 1.52 -12.62
C GLN A 109 26.12 2.54 -11.66
N LEU A 110 26.15 3.84 -12.02
CA LEU A 110 25.53 4.91 -11.25
C LEU A 110 24.03 5.04 -11.55
N VAL A 111 23.53 4.39 -12.60
CA VAL A 111 22.11 4.39 -12.95
C VAL A 111 21.35 3.43 -12.05
N VAL A 112 20.33 3.95 -11.36
CA VAL A 112 19.45 3.14 -10.51
C VAL A 112 18.21 2.77 -11.29
N LYS A 113 17.87 1.47 -11.35
CA LYS A 113 16.70 0.97 -12.08
C LYS A 113 15.70 0.31 -11.13
N THR A 114 14.42 0.37 -11.48
CA THR A 114 13.41 -0.48 -10.83
C THR A 114 13.76 -1.95 -11.05
N SER A 115 13.45 -2.80 -10.07
CA SER A 115 13.74 -4.23 -10.15
C SER A 115 12.66 -4.98 -10.93
N HIS A 116 11.41 -4.49 -10.84
CA HIS A 116 10.26 -5.07 -11.53
C HIS A 116 9.48 -3.99 -12.29
N PRO A 117 8.80 -4.37 -13.39
CA PRO A 117 8.04 -3.42 -14.22
C PRO A 117 6.84 -2.82 -13.47
N TYR A 118 6.33 -3.50 -12.44
CA TYR A 118 5.19 -3.04 -11.66
C TYR A 118 5.57 -2.15 -10.46
N ASP A 119 6.85 -1.93 -10.17
CA ASP A 119 7.29 -1.23 -8.93
C ASP A 119 6.70 0.19 -8.78
N LEU A 120 6.40 0.86 -9.90
CA LEU A 120 5.81 2.21 -9.92
C LEU A 120 4.31 2.24 -10.26
N ASN A 121 3.71 1.07 -10.50
CA ASN A 121 2.26 0.96 -10.68
C ASN A 121 1.55 1.41 -9.40
N PRO A 122 0.35 2.00 -9.52
CA PRO A 122 -0.48 2.26 -8.36
C PRO A 122 -0.88 0.93 -7.71
N ASP A 123 -0.60 0.81 -6.41
CA ASP A 123 -1.10 -0.29 -5.59
C ASP A 123 -2.44 0.10 -4.98
N ARG A 124 -3.48 -0.59 -5.42
CA ARG A 124 -4.83 -0.48 -4.89
C ARG A 124 -5.18 -1.75 -4.17
N LEU A 125 -5.54 -1.63 -2.91
CA LEU A 125 -6.12 -2.72 -2.15
C LEU A 125 -7.62 -2.76 -2.40
N SER A 126 -8.14 -3.98 -2.60
CA SER A 126 -9.57 -4.21 -2.67
C SER A 126 -10.24 -3.81 -1.35
N ALA A 127 -11.48 -3.31 -1.41
CA ALA A 127 -12.22 -2.94 -0.21
C ALA A 127 -12.35 -4.12 0.75
N TYR A 128 -12.22 -3.84 2.05
CA TYR A 128 -12.37 -4.83 3.11
C TYR A 128 -13.28 -4.29 4.21
N VAL A 129 -14.00 -5.20 4.86
CA VAL A 129 -14.97 -4.90 5.92
C VAL A 129 -14.82 -5.89 7.07
N SER A 130 -14.97 -5.40 8.29
CA SER A 130 -15.08 -6.19 9.51
C SER A 130 -16.41 -5.86 10.19
N GLY A 131 -17.00 -6.88 10.82
CA GLY A 131 -18.25 -6.75 11.57
C GLY A 131 -18.05 -7.27 12.97
N ASN A 132 -18.45 -6.50 13.97
CA ASN A 132 -18.39 -6.86 15.37
C ASN A 132 -19.80 -6.78 15.95
N ILE A 133 -20.29 -7.86 16.54
CA ILE A 133 -21.61 -7.92 17.15
C ILE A 133 -21.49 -8.24 18.64
N ASN A 134 -22.29 -7.57 19.45
CA ASN A 134 -22.48 -7.85 20.87
C ASN A 134 -23.98 -7.90 21.17
N ILE A 135 -24.44 -9.03 21.69
CA ILE A 135 -25.83 -9.26 22.09
C ILE A 135 -25.82 -9.51 23.59
N THR A 136 -26.52 -8.67 24.34
CA THR A 136 -26.69 -8.83 25.79
C THR A 136 -28.16 -9.04 26.12
N LYS A 137 -28.44 -10.14 26.83
CA LYS A 137 -29.75 -10.47 27.39
C LYS A 137 -29.70 -10.28 28.89
N GLU A 138 -30.63 -9.51 29.44
CA GLU A 138 -30.81 -9.42 30.88
C GLU A 138 -31.91 -10.39 31.34
N ILE A 139 -31.62 -11.12 32.42
CA ILE A 139 -32.46 -12.13 33.03
C ILE A 139 -32.76 -11.66 34.45
N GLY A 140 -33.99 -11.16 34.66
CA GLY A 140 -34.32 -10.43 35.89
C GLY A 140 -33.42 -9.21 36.08
N ASP A 141 -33.25 -8.78 37.32
CA ASP A 141 -32.48 -7.58 37.65
C ASP A 141 -31.04 -7.90 38.08
N HIS A 142 -30.73 -9.20 38.23
CA HIS A 142 -29.50 -9.70 38.84
C HIS A 142 -28.55 -10.37 37.86
N VAL A 143 -29.01 -10.81 36.68
CA VAL A 143 -28.19 -11.61 35.76
C VAL A 143 -28.20 -11.01 34.36
N SER A 144 -27.05 -10.94 33.72
CA SER A 144 -26.96 -10.68 32.28
C SER A 144 -26.00 -11.64 31.59
N VAL A 145 -26.41 -12.10 30.40
CA VAL A 145 -25.63 -12.96 29.52
C VAL A 145 -25.32 -12.16 28.27
N SER A 146 -24.05 -12.07 27.91
CA SER A 146 -23.60 -11.41 26.70
C SER A 146 -22.86 -12.37 25.78
N PHE A 147 -23.17 -12.32 24.51
CA PHE A 147 -22.42 -12.96 23.43
C PHE A 147 -21.74 -11.87 22.61
N LEU A 148 -20.45 -12.03 22.35
CA LEU A 148 -19.68 -11.15 21.50
C LEU A 148 -19.07 -11.96 20.36
N ALA A 149 -19.05 -11.40 19.16
CA ALA A 149 -18.29 -11.92 18.04
C ALA A 149 -17.66 -10.77 17.26
N ASN A 150 -16.33 -10.71 17.29
CA ASN A 150 -15.51 -9.78 16.54
C ASN A 150 -15.16 -10.36 15.17
N ASN A 151 -15.14 -9.49 14.16
CA ASN A 151 -14.94 -9.85 12.77
C ASN A 151 -15.77 -11.08 12.35
N PHE A 152 -17.05 -11.13 12.75
CA PHE A 152 -17.88 -12.33 12.66
C PHE A 152 -18.23 -12.75 11.22
N TRP A 153 -18.09 -11.84 10.26
CA TRP A 153 -18.11 -12.21 8.84
C TRP A 153 -16.92 -13.06 8.42
N ASN A 154 -15.94 -13.22 9.32
CA ASN A 154 -14.67 -13.89 9.09
C ASN A 154 -14.15 -13.53 7.71
N SER A 155 -14.01 -12.22 7.47
CA SER A 155 -13.49 -11.72 6.21
C SER A 155 -12.00 -12.07 6.12
N MET A 156 -11.68 -13.35 6.01
CA MET A 156 -10.44 -13.86 5.42
C MET A 156 -10.38 -13.55 3.92
N ALA A 157 -11.12 -12.53 3.48
CA ALA A 157 -11.17 -12.07 2.11
C ALA A 157 -9.75 -11.75 1.68
N ARG A 158 -9.28 -12.49 0.67
CA ARG A 158 -7.97 -12.21 0.10
C ARG A 158 -8.06 -10.86 -0.60
N ILE A 159 -7.37 -9.85 -0.09
CA ILE A 159 -7.26 -8.56 -0.77
C ILE A 159 -6.37 -8.77 -1.99
N LYS A 160 -6.84 -8.27 -3.14
CA LYS A 160 -6.03 -8.25 -4.36
C LYS A 160 -5.29 -6.91 -4.40
N SER A 161 -3.96 -6.98 -4.50
CA SER A 161 -3.13 -5.82 -4.88
C SER A 161 -3.25 -5.64 -6.40
N SER A 162 -3.58 -4.44 -6.86
CA SER A 162 -3.56 -4.14 -8.30
C SER A 162 -2.15 -4.04 -8.86
N GLN A 163 -1.15 -3.77 -8.01
CA GLN A 163 0.24 -3.63 -8.44
C GLN A 163 0.84 -4.98 -8.84
N THR A 164 0.69 -6.00 -7.99
CA THR A 164 1.29 -7.32 -8.22
C THR A 164 0.30 -8.34 -8.79
N GLY A 165 -1.01 -8.03 -8.75
CA GLY A 165 -2.08 -8.97 -9.08
C GLY A 165 -2.29 -10.08 -8.05
N LEU A 166 -1.44 -10.14 -7.01
CA LEU A 166 -1.47 -11.16 -5.98
C LEU A 166 -2.65 -10.97 -5.03
N ARG A 167 -3.17 -12.11 -4.55
CA ARG A 167 -4.25 -12.20 -3.56
C ARG A 167 -3.64 -12.58 -2.22
N THR A 168 -3.51 -11.62 -1.32
CA THR A 168 -2.96 -11.85 0.02
C THR A 168 -4.09 -11.95 1.03
N THR A 169 -3.99 -12.92 1.95
CA THR A 169 -4.91 -13.03 3.07
C THR A 169 -4.68 -11.89 4.06
N ILE A 170 -5.75 -11.23 4.51
CA ILE A 170 -5.67 -10.21 5.57
C ILE A 170 -5.55 -10.78 6.98
N TYR A 171 -5.49 -12.12 7.10
CA TYR A 171 -5.23 -12.79 8.36
C TYR A 171 -3.83 -12.42 8.89
N ASN A 172 -3.78 -11.82 10.08
CA ASN A 172 -2.55 -11.35 10.72
C ASN A 172 -1.78 -10.25 9.96
N ALA A 173 -2.40 -9.59 8.98
CA ALA A 173 -1.79 -8.51 8.20
C ALA A 173 -1.99 -7.12 8.83
N GLY A 174 -2.59 -7.05 10.02
CA GLY A 174 -2.86 -5.80 10.75
C GLY A 174 -4.02 -4.94 10.20
N TYR A 175 -4.62 -5.31 9.06
CA TYR A 175 -5.72 -4.55 8.44
C TYR A 175 -7.07 -4.74 9.13
N ILE A 176 -7.36 -5.94 9.65
CA ILE A 176 -8.58 -6.24 10.41
C ILE A 176 -8.25 -7.10 11.64
N PRO A 177 -9.02 -6.98 12.74
CA PRO A 177 -8.86 -7.85 13.90
C PRO A 177 -9.17 -9.32 13.54
N PRO A 178 -8.52 -10.30 14.20
CA PRO A 178 -8.84 -11.71 14.00
C PRO A 178 -10.28 -12.01 14.42
N PHE A 179 -10.88 -13.02 13.79
CA PHE A 179 -12.17 -13.55 14.23
C PHE A 179 -12.05 -14.08 15.66
N TYR A 180 -12.94 -13.62 16.54
CA TYR A 180 -12.98 -14.01 17.95
C TYR A 180 -14.44 -13.99 18.42
N TYR A 181 -14.87 -15.01 19.15
CA TYR A 181 -16.18 -15.02 19.79
C TYR A 181 -16.04 -15.41 21.26
N GLY A 182 -16.97 -14.93 22.07
CA GLY A 182 -16.96 -15.17 23.51
C GLY A 182 -18.35 -15.03 24.11
N LEU A 183 -18.53 -15.69 25.25
CA LEU A 183 -19.73 -15.59 26.07
C LEU A 183 -19.32 -15.13 27.46
N SER A 184 -20.06 -14.18 28.03
CA SER A 184 -19.84 -13.68 29.38
C SER A 184 -21.13 -13.70 30.18
N LEU A 185 -21.03 -14.10 31.45
CA LEU A 185 -22.10 -14.01 32.43
C LEU A 185 -21.73 -12.95 33.45
N ARG A 186 -22.64 -12.04 33.76
CA ARG A 186 -22.52 -11.06 34.84
C ARG A 186 -23.63 -11.29 35.84
N VAL A 187 -23.27 -11.31 37.13
CA VAL A 187 -24.20 -11.40 38.26
C VAL A 187 -24.05 -10.14 39.10
N LYS A 188 -25.16 -9.47 39.41
CA LYS A 188 -25.25 -8.35 40.34
C LYS A 188 -25.79 -8.87 41.67
N LEU A 189 -24.99 -8.74 42.72
CA LEU A 189 -25.35 -9.04 44.11
C LEU A 189 -26.08 -7.85 44.72
#